data_AF-A0A536NU98-F1
#
_entry.id   AF-A0A536NU98-F1
#
_cell.length_a   1.000
_cell.length_b   1.000
_cell.length_c   1.000
_cell.angle_alpha   90.00
_cell.angle_beta   90.00
_cell.angle_gamma   90.00
#
_symmetry.space_group_name_H-M   'P 1'
#
loop_
_entity.id
_entity.type
_entity.pdbx_description
1 polymer ?
#
loop_
_entity_poly.entity_id
_entity_poly.type
_entity_poly.pdbx_seq_one_letter_code
_entity_poly.pdbx_strand_id
1 'polypeptide(L)'
;MVALASMSQPVGTLIVGGGIAGCALAYYLAQEGETDVLLVEADELGSGSTGGSFGGVRQQFSTPLEIELSRRGLDFWRTAERVFDSPVPWHENGYLFMSGNADIVAKLAEAAKLQRSMGLTDVDVLDVEQIKELTPWVGTDGLLGATYTPHDGKVTPTDGVHALAKAARGRGVRIREHW
;
A
#
# COMPACT_ATOMS: atom_id res chain seq x y z
N MET A 1 -19.94 6.47 -46.52
CA MET A 1 -20.59 7.46 -45.64
C MET A 1 -21.33 6.70 -44.53
N VAL A 2 -20.64 6.47 -43.41
CA VAL A 2 -21.26 6.30 -42.09
C VAL A 2 -20.31 7.00 -41.14
N ALA A 3 -20.65 8.23 -40.76
CA ALA A 3 -19.99 8.90 -39.66
C ALA A 3 -20.40 8.15 -38.39
N LEU A 4 -19.52 7.29 -37.86
CA LEU A 4 -19.62 6.85 -36.48
C LEU A 4 -19.21 8.05 -35.62
N ALA A 5 -20.16 8.94 -35.35
CA ALA A 5 -20.05 9.80 -34.19
C ALA A 5 -19.91 8.87 -32.98
N SER A 6 -18.71 8.74 -32.41
CA SER A 6 -18.54 8.11 -31.11
C SER A 6 -19.24 9.02 -30.10
N MET A 7 -20.53 8.80 -29.89
CA MET A 7 -21.23 9.44 -28.80
C MET A 7 -20.56 8.94 -27.52
N SER A 8 -19.73 9.77 -26.91
CA SER A 8 -19.23 9.55 -25.57
C SER A 8 -20.46 9.32 -24.69
N GLN A 9 -20.60 8.10 -24.15
CA GLN A 9 -21.67 7.86 -23.22
C GLN A 9 -21.35 8.63 -21.94
N PRO A 10 -22.26 9.49 -21.45
CA PRO A 10 -22.06 10.16 -20.19
C PRO A 10 -21.89 9.12 -19.09
N VAL A 11 -20.98 9.39 -18.16
CA VAL A 11 -20.74 8.57 -16.98
C VAL A 11 -20.81 9.47 -15.75
N GLY A 12 -21.35 8.97 -14.65
CA GLY A 12 -21.43 9.69 -13.38
C GLY A 12 -20.04 10.03 -12.84
N THR A 13 -19.17 9.03 -12.73
CA THR A 13 -17.77 9.20 -12.33
C THR A 13 -16.82 8.48 -13.29
N LEU A 14 -15.85 9.21 -13.84
CA LEU A 14 -14.74 8.66 -14.63
C LEU A 14 -13.45 8.66 -13.80
N ILE A 15 -12.84 7.49 -13.66
CA ILE A 15 -11.53 7.29 -13.03
C ILE A 15 -10.51 6.98 -14.13
N VAL A 16 -9.45 7.78 -14.21
CA VAL A 16 -8.37 7.57 -15.18
C VAL A 16 -7.15 7.01 -14.45
N GLY A 17 -6.79 5.77 -14.76
CA GLY A 17 -5.69 5.02 -14.15
C GLY A 17 -6.17 3.82 -13.34
N GLY A 18 -5.77 2.62 -13.76
CA GLY A 18 -6.04 1.31 -13.18
C GLY A 18 -4.96 0.80 -12.22
N GLY A 19 -4.18 1.68 -11.62
CA GLY A 19 -3.28 1.34 -10.51
C GLY A 19 -4.03 1.08 -9.20
N ILE A 20 -3.30 0.80 -8.12
CA ILE A 20 -3.89 0.46 -6.83
C ILE A 20 -4.85 1.54 -6.30
N ALA A 21 -4.49 2.82 -6.45
CA ALA A 21 -5.31 3.94 -5.99
C ALA A 21 -6.61 4.07 -6.79
N GLY A 22 -6.56 3.89 -8.12
CA GLY A 22 -7.75 3.96 -8.98
C GLY A 22 -8.71 2.80 -8.71
N CYS A 23 -8.19 1.58 -8.56
CA CYS A 23 -8.99 0.42 -8.21
C CYS A 23 -9.61 0.54 -6.81
N ALA A 24 -8.85 1.08 -5.83
CA ALA A 24 -9.37 1.37 -4.49
C ALA A 24 -10.49 2.40 -4.53
N LEU A 25 -10.30 3.51 -5.25
CA LEU A 25 -11.31 4.55 -5.40
C LEU A 25 -12.59 3.99 -6.05
N ALA A 26 -12.45 3.23 -7.12
CA ALA A 26 -13.56 2.56 -7.80
C ALA A 26 -14.36 1.66 -6.85
N TYR A 27 -13.67 0.81 -6.09
CA TYR A 27 -14.29 -0.07 -5.11
C TYR A 27 -15.04 0.71 -4.03
N TYR A 28 -14.40 1.72 -3.42
CA TYR A 28 -15.01 2.47 -2.32
C TYR A 28 -16.16 3.36 -2.76
N LEU A 29 -16.10 3.99 -3.94
CA LEU A 29 -17.24 4.72 -4.50
C LEU A 29 -18.46 3.80 -4.67
N ALA A 30 -18.26 2.61 -5.25
CA ALA A 30 -19.33 1.64 -5.41
C ALA A 30 -19.82 1.06 -4.08
N GLN A 31 -18.94 0.93 -3.07
CA GLN A 31 -19.32 0.55 -1.71
C GLN A 31 -20.23 1.61 -1.05
N GLU A 32 -19.96 2.89 -1.27
CA GLU A 32 -20.74 4.03 -0.76
C GLU A 32 -22.01 4.32 -1.58
N GLY A 33 -22.31 3.51 -2.59
CA GLY A 33 -23.57 3.56 -3.34
C GLY A 33 -23.54 4.35 -4.64
N GLU A 34 -22.36 4.80 -5.10
CA GLU A 34 -22.24 5.30 -6.48
C GLU A 34 -22.47 4.14 -7.46
N THR A 35 -23.34 4.35 -8.44
CA THR A 35 -23.82 3.28 -9.34
C THR A 35 -23.32 3.44 -10.77
N ASP A 36 -22.75 4.59 -11.13
CA ASP A 36 -22.23 4.84 -12.47
C ASP A 36 -20.75 5.26 -12.46
N VAL A 37 -19.90 4.30 -12.08
CA VAL A 37 -18.44 4.44 -12.13
C VAL A 37 -17.87 3.73 -13.36
N LEU A 38 -17.03 4.45 -14.10
CA LEU A 38 -16.18 3.91 -15.15
C LEU A 38 -14.71 4.15 -14.79
N LEU A 39 -13.93 3.08 -14.67
CA LEU A 39 -12.47 3.13 -14.63
C LEU A 39 -11.91 2.83 -16.02
N VAL A 40 -10.97 3.66 -16.47
CA VAL A 40 -10.20 3.46 -17.70
C VAL A 40 -8.71 3.37 -17.40
N GLU A 41 -8.03 2.42 -18.03
CA GLU A 41 -6.58 2.20 -17.98
C GLU A 41 -6.05 2.14 -19.41
N ALA A 42 -4.92 2.79 -19.65
CA ALA A 42 -4.29 2.88 -20.96
C ALA A 42 -3.65 1.55 -21.39
N ASP A 43 -3.12 0.79 -20.43
CA ASP A 43 -2.52 -0.53 -20.64
C ASP A 43 -3.31 -1.61 -19.86
N GLU A 44 -2.60 -2.44 -19.09
CA GLU A 44 -3.18 -3.45 -18.18
C GLU A 44 -3.29 -2.89 -16.75
N LEU A 45 -4.26 -3.38 -15.97
CA LEU A 45 -4.42 -2.99 -14.57
C LEU A 45 -3.14 -3.20 -13.77
N GLY A 46 -2.74 -2.18 -13.02
CA GLY A 46 -1.54 -2.23 -12.19
C GLY A 46 -0.21 -2.14 -12.95
N SER A 47 -0.20 -2.08 -14.28
CA SER A 47 1.04 -2.07 -15.11
C SER A 47 1.97 -0.86 -14.88
N GLY A 48 1.46 0.23 -14.29
CA GLY A 48 2.26 1.40 -13.92
C GLY A 48 3.13 1.20 -12.67
N SER A 49 3.24 2.25 -11.85
CA SER A 49 4.06 2.23 -10.61
C SER A 49 3.67 1.14 -9.61
N THR A 50 2.44 0.64 -9.68
CA THR A 50 1.97 -0.42 -8.79
C THR A 50 2.68 -1.74 -9.10
N GLY A 51 2.74 -2.15 -10.37
CA GLY A 51 3.40 -3.39 -10.80
C GLY A 51 4.92 -3.36 -10.64
N GLY A 52 5.52 -2.16 -10.65
CA GLY A 52 6.94 -1.97 -10.34
C GLY A 52 7.27 -1.91 -8.85
N SER A 53 6.28 -1.96 -7.95
CA SER A 53 6.49 -1.87 -6.50
C SER A 53 6.95 -3.18 -5.89
N PHE A 54 7.76 -3.10 -4.82
CA PHE A 54 8.11 -4.26 -3.99
C PHE A 54 7.02 -4.64 -2.96
N GLY A 55 5.93 -3.86 -2.89
CA GLY A 55 4.75 -4.20 -2.08
C GLY A 55 4.89 -4.02 -0.58
N GLY A 56 5.92 -3.31 -0.12
CA GLY A 56 6.11 -3.01 1.30
C GLY A 56 5.00 -2.14 1.88
N VAL A 57 4.45 -2.56 3.01
CA VAL A 57 3.43 -1.86 3.79
C VAL A 57 3.99 -1.65 5.19
N ARG A 58 4.06 -0.40 5.64
CA ARG A 58 4.73 -0.04 6.90
C ARG A 58 4.04 1.09 7.62
N GLN A 59 4.24 1.20 8.93
CA GLN A 59 3.70 2.26 9.77
C GLN A 59 4.78 3.25 10.26
N GLN A 60 6.05 2.96 9.97
CA GLN A 60 7.22 3.74 10.42
C GLN A 60 7.40 5.07 9.66
N PHE A 61 6.56 6.07 9.93
CA PHE A 61 6.64 7.41 9.31
C PHE A 61 7.03 8.52 10.31
N SER A 62 7.35 9.70 9.79
CA SER A 62 7.86 10.84 10.56
C SER A 62 6.83 11.94 10.81
N THR A 63 5.61 11.81 10.28
CA THR A 63 4.54 12.79 10.49
C THR A 63 3.26 12.13 11.01
N PRO A 64 2.45 12.82 11.82
CA PRO A 64 1.21 12.25 12.35
C PRO A 64 0.23 11.77 11.28
N LEU A 65 0.10 12.54 10.19
CA LEU A 65 -0.82 12.19 9.10
C LEU A 65 -0.40 10.90 8.39
N GLU A 66 0.89 10.75 8.07
CA GLU A 66 1.40 9.55 7.42
C GLU A 66 1.27 8.32 8.31
N ILE A 67 1.55 8.47 9.62
CA ILE A 67 1.39 7.39 10.60
C ILE A 67 -0.08 6.94 10.64
N GLU A 68 -1.02 7.86 10.80
CA GLU A 68 -2.45 7.54 10.87
C GLU A 68 -2.97 6.89 9.59
N LEU A 69 -2.60 7.42 8.41
CA LEU A 69 -2.98 6.84 7.13
C LEU A 69 -2.40 5.44 6.96
N SER A 70 -1.15 5.23 7.37
CA SER A 70 -0.46 3.96 7.22
C SER A 70 -1.00 2.89 8.16
N ARG A 71 -1.40 3.26 9.38
CA ARG A 71 -2.10 2.37 10.32
C ARG A 71 -3.37 1.79 9.69
N ARG A 72 -4.22 2.67 9.15
CA ARG A 72 -5.46 2.27 8.46
C ARG A 72 -5.19 1.42 7.22
N GLY A 73 -4.17 1.79 6.45
CA GLY A 73 -3.72 1.02 5.29
C GLY A 73 -3.26 -0.38 5.67
N LEU A 74 -2.54 -0.53 6.77
CA LEU A 74 -2.06 -1.83 7.23
C LEU A 74 -3.20 -2.73 7.73
N ASP A 75 -4.15 -2.19 8.48
CA ASP A 75 -5.36 -2.92 8.91
C ASP A 75 -6.21 -3.37 7.71
N PHE A 76 -6.27 -2.53 6.67
CA PHE A 76 -6.88 -2.90 5.40
C PHE A 76 -6.18 -4.12 4.78
N TRP A 77 -4.85 -4.10 4.62
CA TRP A 77 -4.12 -5.20 3.98
C TRP A 77 -4.19 -6.51 4.77
N ARG A 78 -4.17 -6.45 6.11
CA ARG A 78 -4.38 -7.62 6.98
C ARG A 78 -5.73 -8.30 6.77
N THR A 79 -6.75 -7.55 6.33
CA THR A 79 -8.11 -8.06 6.17
C THR A 79 -8.54 -8.19 4.71
N ALA A 80 -7.74 -7.71 3.76
CA ALA A 80 -8.08 -7.60 2.35
C ALA A 80 -8.53 -8.94 1.73
N GLU A 81 -7.81 -10.03 1.99
CA GLU A 81 -8.15 -11.35 1.45
C GLU A 81 -9.56 -11.80 1.87
N ARG A 82 -9.91 -11.59 3.15
CA ARG A 82 -11.24 -11.89 3.69
C ARG A 82 -12.31 -10.93 3.17
N VAL A 83 -11.99 -9.65 3.06
CA VAL A 83 -12.95 -8.61 2.65
C VAL A 83 -13.29 -8.75 1.16
N PHE A 84 -12.33 -9.10 0.32
CA PHE A 84 -12.50 -9.20 -1.13
C PHE A 84 -12.74 -10.62 -1.64
N ASP A 85 -12.69 -11.62 -0.77
CA ASP A 85 -12.80 -13.04 -1.14
C ASP A 85 -11.91 -13.37 -2.35
N SER A 86 -10.65 -12.91 -2.27
CA SER A 86 -9.68 -12.92 -3.36
C SER A 86 -8.27 -13.04 -2.78
N PRO A 87 -7.37 -13.80 -3.42
CA PRO A 87 -6.03 -14.03 -2.89
C PRO A 87 -5.27 -12.70 -2.82
N VAL A 88 -4.97 -12.26 -1.61
CA VAL A 88 -4.10 -11.10 -1.33
C VAL A 88 -3.31 -11.43 -0.06
N PRO A 89 -2.32 -12.34 -0.16
CA PRO A 89 -1.64 -12.83 1.03
C PRO A 89 -0.93 -11.69 1.76
N TRP A 90 -1.25 -11.52 3.05
CA TRP A 90 -0.53 -10.64 3.94
C TRP A 90 0.69 -11.37 4.52
N HIS A 91 1.88 -10.82 4.30
CA HIS A 91 3.11 -11.33 4.88
C HIS A 91 3.59 -10.37 5.98
N GLU A 92 3.30 -10.69 7.23
CA GLU A 92 3.81 -9.97 8.40
C GLU A 92 5.24 -10.45 8.71
N ASN A 93 6.22 -9.77 8.13
CA ASN A 93 7.64 -10.12 8.26
C ASN A 93 8.50 -8.97 8.78
N GLY A 94 7.84 -7.92 9.28
CA GLY A 94 8.46 -6.74 9.84
C GLY A 94 9.14 -5.84 8.81
N TYR A 95 9.59 -4.68 9.27
CA TYR A 95 10.29 -3.71 8.44
C TYR A 95 11.42 -3.06 9.24
N LEU A 96 12.64 -3.16 8.73
CA LEU A 96 13.88 -2.72 9.41
C LEU A 96 14.52 -1.56 8.64
N PHE A 97 14.60 -0.38 9.26
CA PHE A 97 15.36 0.75 8.74
C PHE A 97 16.69 0.85 9.47
N MET A 98 17.80 0.59 8.78
CA MET A 98 19.14 0.64 9.34
C MET A 98 19.98 1.74 8.70
N SER A 99 20.92 2.29 9.46
CA SER A 99 21.82 3.33 8.94
C SER A 99 23.16 3.34 9.68
N GLY A 100 24.22 3.63 8.93
CA GLY A 100 25.55 3.99 9.45
C GLY A 100 25.76 5.48 9.68
N ASN A 101 24.74 6.30 9.41
CA ASN A 101 24.79 7.74 9.59
C ASN A 101 24.06 8.14 10.89
N ALA A 102 24.79 8.75 11.83
CA ALA A 102 24.30 9.14 13.14
C ALA A 102 23.08 10.09 13.08
N ASP A 103 23.04 11.01 12.11
CA ASP A 103 21.92 11.95 11.95
C ASP A 103 20.65 11.22 11.51
N ILE A 104 20.78 10.18 10.68
CA ILE A 104 19.66 9.35 10.25
C ILE A 104 19.18 8.48 11.43
N VAL A 105 20.08 7.87 12.18
CA VAL A 105 19.73 7.08 13.38
C VAL A 105 18.99 7.93 14.40
N ALA A 106 19.46 9.16 14.65
CA ALA A 106 18.76 10.08 15.54
C ALA A 106 17.35 10.41 15.04
N LYS A 107 17.18 10.67 13.73
CA LYS A 107 15.85 10.91 13.12
C LYS A 107 14.93 9.70 13.23
N LEU A 108 15.44 8.49 13.01
CA LEU A 108 14.68 7.25 13.18
C LEU A 108 14.22 7.09 14.63
N ALA A 109 15.09 7.36 15.61
CA ALA A 109 14.73 7.30 17.02
C ALA A 109 13.67 8.35 17.41
N GLU A 110 13.75 9.58 16.89
CA GLU A 110 12.72 10.60 17.09
C GLU A 110 11.38 10.22 16.44
N ALA A 111 11.41 9.67 15.22
CA ALA A 111 10.22 9.15 14.56
C ALA A 111 9.58 8.01 15.37
N ALA A 112 10.38 7.11 15.94
CA ALA A 112 9.90 6.03 16.80
C ALA A 112 9.20 6.56 18.06
N LYS A 113 9.71 7.65 18.68
CA LYS A 113 9.02 8.31 19.80
C LYS A 113 7.64 8.84 19.39
N LEU A 114 7.56 9.50 18.23
CA LEU A 114 6.29 9.99 17.69
C LEU A 114 5.32 8.84 17.44
N GLN A 115 5.76 7.79 16.74
CA GLN A 115 4.97 6.60 16.44
C GLN A 115 4.39 5.97 17.72
N ARG A 116 5.22 5.76 18.74
CA ARG A 116 4.79 5.25 20.05
C ARG A 116 3.80 6.17 20.75
N SER A 117 4.00 7.48 20.69
CA SER A 117 3.06 8.46 21.26
C SER A 117 1.68 8.42 20.57
N MET A 118 1.64 7.95 19.33
CA MET A 118 0.42 7.74 18.54
C MET A 118 -0.12 6.31 18.66
N GLY A 119 0.36 5.54 19.64
CA GLY A 119 -0.14 4.21 19.97
C GLY A 119 0.43 3.08 19.11
N LEU A 120 1.55 3.26 18.41
CA LEU A 120 2.32 2.16 17.82
C LEU A 120 3.28 1.64 18.87
N THR A 121 2.83 0.67 19.67
CA THR A 121 3.60 0.21 20.84
C THR A 121 4.82 -0.62 20.45
N ASP A 122 4.73 -1.37 19.35
CA ASP A 122 5.77 -2.29 18.89
C ASP A 122 6.66 -1.63 17.82
N VAL A 123 7.27 -0.52 18.21
CA VAL A 123 8.37 0.09 17.43
C VAL A 123 9.62 -0.06 18.27
N ASP A 124 10.65 -0.71 17.76
CA ASP A 124 11.92 -0.91 18.43
C ASP A 124 12.99 0.04 17.85
N VAL A 125 13.87 0.53 18.72
CA VAL A 125 15.10 1.22 18.32
C VAL A 125 16.22 0.28 18.68
N LEU A 126 16.97 -0.17 17.68
CA LEU A 126 17.93 -1.26 17.79
C LEU A 126 19.36 -0.74 17.70
N ASP A 127 20.23 -1.28 18.54
CA ASP A 127 21.68 -1.21 18.35
C ASP A 127 22.18 -2.28 17.37
N VAL A 128 23.49 -2.30 17.14
CA VAL A 128 24.12 -3.20 16.17
C VAL A 128 24.05 -4.68 16.59
N GLU A 129 24.12 -4.97 17.89
CA GLU A 129 24.02 -6.35 18.40
C GLU A 129 22.61 -6.88 18.15
N GLN A 130 21.60 -6.07 18.46
CA GLN A 130 20.19 -6.41 18.23
C GLN A 130 19.84 -6.56 16.75
N ILE A 131 20.42 -5.73 15.85
CA ILE A 131 20.26 -5.89 14.39
C ILE A 131 20.78 -7.26 13.93
N LYS A 132 21.94 -7.68 14.46
CA LYS A 132 22.56 -8.97 14.11
C LYS A 132 21.77 -10.16 14.63
N GLU A 133 21.19 -10.04 15.82
CA GLU A 133 20.29 -11.06 16.37
C GLU A 133 19.01 -11.19 15.53
N LEU A 134 18.40 -10.06 15.16
CA LEU A 134 17.17 -10.02 14.37
C LEU A 134 17.38 -10.50 12.93
N THR A 135 18.48 -10.09 12.31
CA THR A 135 18.79 -10.38 10.89
C THR A 135 20.24 -10.86 10.72
N PRO A 136 20.56 -12.12 11.08
CA PRO A 136 21.94 -12.62 11.11
C PRO A 136 22.68 -12.62 9.76
N TRP A 137 21.95 -12.50 8.66
CA TRP A 137 22.50 -12.43 7.30
C TRP A 137 22.88 -11.02 6.84
N VAL A 138 22.58 -9.98 7.64
CA VAL A 138 22.95 -8.58 7.34
C VAL A 138 24.38 -8.31 7.80
N GLY A 139 25.19 -7.72 6.91
CA GLY A 139 26.49 -7.18 7.28
C GLY A 139 26.33 -5.94 8.15
N THR A 140 26.93 -5.95 9.35
CA THR A 140 26.80 -4.88 10.33
C THR A 140 27.91 -3.85 10.30
N ASP A 141 28.91 -4.03 9.43
CA ASP A 141 30.06 -3.13 9.34
C ASP A 141 29.62 -1.71 8.98
N GLY A 142 29.95 -0.76 9.85
CA GLY A 142 29.60 0.65 9.68
C GLY A 142 28.15 1.01 10.03
N LEU A 143 27.31 0.07 10.47
CA LEU A 143 25.99 0.39 11.00
C LEU A 143 26.10 1.03 12.39
N LEU A 144 25.20 1.97 12.68
CA LEU A 144 25.13 2.66 13.97
C LEU A 144 23.82 2.38 14.73
N GLY A 145 22.76 2.01 14.02
CA GLY A 145 21.48 1.66 14.64
C GLY A 145 20.36 1.50 13.62
N ALA A 146 19.19 1.12 14.12
CA ALA A 146 18.01 0.90 13.30
C ALA A 146 16.69 1.18 14.05
N THR A 147 15.59 1.24 13.31
CA THR A 147 14.26 1.00 13.85
C THR A 147 13.62 -0.22 13.22
N TYR A 148 12.82 -0.94 14.01
CA TYR A 148 12.11 -2.13 13.58
C TYR A 148 10.66 -2.10 14.04
N THR A 149 9.74 -2.52 13.18
CA THR A 149 8.33 -2.75 13.53
C THR A 149 7.95 -4.14 13.03
N PRO A 150 7.65 -5.11 13.93
CA PRO A 150 7.40 -6.50 13.55
C PRO A 150 6.08 -6.70 12.79
N HIS A 151 5.14 -5.78 13.00
CA HIS A 151 3.80 -5.83 12.43
C HIS A 151 3.68 -5.19 11.05
N ASP A 152 4.75 -4.56 10.58
CA ASP A 152 4.85 -4.14 9.18
C ASP A 152 5.10 -5.37 8.29
N GLY A 153 4.97 -5.21 6.97
CA GLY A 153 5.06 -6.37 6.09
C GLY A 153 4.93 -6.03 4.62
N LYS A 154 4.35 -6.96 3.86
CA LYS A 154 4.13 -6.79 2.43
C LYS A 154 2.93 -7.56 1.90
N VAL A 155 2.46 -7.10 0.75
CA VAL A 155 1.55 -7.81 -0.15
C VAL A 155 2.13 -7.81 -1.56
N THR A 156 1.70 -8.72 -2.42
CA THR A 156 1.97 -8.60 -3.85
C THR A 156 1.10 -7.46 -4.42
N PRO A 157 1.69 -6.40 -5.03
CA PRO A 157 0.90 -5.25 -5.49
C PRO A 157 -0.18 -5.59 -6.51
N THR A 158 0.14 -6.47 -7.46
CA THR A 158 -0.78 -6.91 -8.52
C THR A 158 -1.96 -7.70 -7.96
N ASP A 159 -1.73 -8.54 -6.95
CA ASP A 159 -2.81 -9.28 -6.26
C ASP A 159 -3.81 -8.29 -5.62
N GLY A 160 -3.29 -7.24 -4.97
CA GLY A 160 -4.12 -6.18 -4.40
C GLY A 160 -4.96 -5.43 -5.46
N VAL A 161 -4.37 -5.11 -6.62
CA VAL A 161 -5.08 -4.51 -7.75
C VAL A 161 -6.18 -5.43 -8.26
N HIS A 162 -5.87 -6.70 -8.50
CA HIS A 162 -6.85 -7.66 -9.03
C HIS A 162 -7.99 -7.93 -8.06
N ALA A 163 -7.71 -8.02 -6.75
CA ALA A 163 -8.73 -8.18 -5.73
C ALA A 163 -9.68 -6.97 -5.66
N LEU A 164 -9.13 -5.74 -5.65
CA LEU A 164 -9.93 -4.52 -5.67
C LEU A 164 -10.76 -4.40 -6.96
N ALA A 165 -10.16 -4.67 -8.11
CA ALA A 165 -10.86 -4.62 -9.39
C ALA A 165 -11.98 -5.66 -9.48
N LYS A 166 -11.75 -6.89 -8.99
CA LYS A 166 -12.78 -7.93 -8.89
C LYS A 166 -13.92 -7.48 -7.95
N ALA A 167 -13.58 -6.95 -6.78
CA ALA A 167 -14.57 -6.47 -5.81
C ALA A 167 -15.38 -5.28 -6.36
N ALA A 168 -14.73 -4.36 -7.08
CA ALA A 168 -15.39 -3.23 -7.75
C ALA A 168 -16.34 -3.71 -8.87
N ARG A 169 -15.90 -4.64 -9.72
CA ARG A 169 -16.74 -5.27 -10.77
C ARG A 169 -17.96 -5.97 -10.16
N GLY A 170 -17.78 -6.66 -9.05
CA GLY A 170 -18.87 -7.30 -8.30
C GLY A 170 -19.94 -6.31 -7.79
N ARG A 171 -19.61 -5.02 -7.70
CA ARG A 171 -20.51 -3.93 -7.31
C ARG A 171 -21.03 -3.11 -8.51
N GLY A 172 -20.77 -3.55 -9.74
CA GLY A 172 -21.27 -2.90 -10.95
C GLY A 172 -20.35 -1.86 -11.58
N VAL A 173 -19.13 -1.67 -11.06
CA VAL A 173 -18.15 -0.77 -11.69
C VAL A 173 -17.75 -1.31 -13.05
N ARG A 174 -17.76 -0.43 -14.07
CA ARG A 174 -17.22 -0.73 -15.39
C ARG A 174 -15.73 -0.44 -15.40
N ILE A 175 -14.93 -1.40 -15.86
CA ILE A 175 -13.47 -1.27 -15.95
C ILE A 175 -13.05 -1.58 -17.39
N ARG A 176 -12.30 -0.67 -18.02
CA ARG A 176 -11.75 -0.84 -19.37
C ARG A 176 -10.24 -0.66 -19.36
N GLU A 177 -9.53 -1.68 -19.81
CA GLU A 177 -8.11 -1.68 -20.12
C GLU A 177 -7.93 -1.36 -21.60
N HIS A 178 -6.74 -0.91 -22.01
CA HIS A 178 -6.45 -0.49 -23.38
C HIS A 178 -7.42 0.58 -23.92
N TRP A 179 -7.77 1.55 -23.07
CA TRP A 179 -8.69 2.65 -23.40
C TRP A 179 -8.05 3.73 -24.26
#